data_AF-A0A098T391-F1
#
_entry.id   AF-A0A098T391-F1
#
_cell.length_a   1.000
_cell.length_b   1.000
_cell.length_c   1.000
_cell.angle_alpha   90.00
_cell.angle_beta   90.00
_cell.angle_gamma   90.00
#
_symmetry.space_group_name_H-M   'P 1'
#
loop_
_entity.id
_entity.type
_entity.pdbx_description
1 polymer ?
#
loop_
_entity_poly.entity_id
_entity_poly.type
_entity_poly.pdbx_seq_one_letter_code
_entity_poly.pdbx_strand_id
1 'polypeptide(L)' 'MLDKPSGDLLVDAVARFLREELLPQLDATAAFKTRVAANALDIAIREMRSGPAIHAQEALRLTRLLGQDG' A
#
# COMPACT_ATOMS: atom_id res chain seq x y z
N MET A 1 -17.66 -18.01 -3.62
CA MET A 1 -17.46 -16.64 -3.12
C MET A 1 -16.69 -15.91 -4.21
N LEU A 2 -17.14 -14.74 -4.67
CA LEU A 2 -16.36 -13.99 -5.66
C LEU A 2 -15.17 -13.37 -4.90
N ASP A 3 -13.96 -13.87 -5.12
CA ASP A 3 -12.75 -13.30 -4.50
C ASP A 3 -12.55 -11.90 -5.06
N LYS A 4 -12.95 -10.89 -4.27
CA LYS A 4 -12.66 -9.50 -4.58
C LYS A 4 -11.17 -9.29 -4.33
N PRO A 5 -10.42 -8.66 -5.26
CA PRO A 5 -9.01 -8.36 -5.04
C PRO A 5 -8.88 -7.48 -3.79
N SER A 6 -7.87 -7.76 -2.98
CA SER A 6 -7.54 -6.92 -1.82
C SER A 6 -7.14 -5.51 -2.29
N GLY A 7 -7.34 -4.53 -1.41
CA GLY A 7 -7.07 -3.13 -1.74
C GLY A 7 -5.62 -2.88 -2.19
N ASP A 8 -4.67 -3.59 -1.62
CA ASP A 8 -3.25 -3.49 -1.99
C ASP A 8 -2.99 -4.02 -3.42
N LEU A 9 -3.68 -5.08 -3.86
CA LEU A 9 -3.57 -5.58 -5.24
C LEU A 9 -4.17 -4.61 -6.26
N LEU A 10 -5.28 -3.95 -5.91
CA LEU A 10 -5.88 -2.92 -6.77
C LEU A 10 -4.93 -1.72 -6.94
N VAL A 11 -4.32 -1.26 -5.85
CA VAL A 11 -3.38 -0.14 -5.88
C VAL A 11 -2.08 -0.51 -6.62
N ASP A 12 -1.59 -1.73 -6.43
CA ASP A 12 -0.42 -2.26 -7.14
C ASP A 12 -0.64 -2.29 -8.65
N ALA A 13 -1.81 -2.76 -9.09
CA ALA A 13 -2.18 -2.75 -10.51
C ALA A 13 -2.17 -1.34 -11.11
N VAL A 14 -2.66 -0.33 -10.37
CA VAL A 14 -2.60 1.08 -10.80
C VAL A 14 -1.15 1.58 -10.86
N ALA A 15 -0.34 1.31 -9.83
CA ALA A 15 1.06 1.73 -9.82
C ALA A 15 1.85 1.13 -10.99
N ARG A 16 1.56 -0.13 -11.35
CA ARG A 16 2.14 -0.81 -12.50
C ARG A 16 1.70 -0.17 -13.82
N PHE A 17 0.40 0.06 -14.01
CA PHE A 17 -0.14 0.78 -15.18
C PHE A 17 0.54 2.14 -15.37
N LEU A 18 0.69 2.92 -14.29
CA LEU A 18 1.32 4.24 -14.33
C LEU A 18 2.78 4.17 -14.83
N ARG A 19 3.52 3.12 -14.46
CA ARG A 19 4.95 2.96 -14.82
C ARG A 19 5.15 2.34 -16.20
N GLU A 20 4.43 1.26 -16.48
CA GLU A 20 4.66 0.42 -17.65
C GLU A 20 3.95 0.98 -18.89
N GLU A 21 2.75 1.52 -18.72
CA GLU A 21 1.90 1.92 -19.84
C GLU A 21 1.84 3.44 -20.00
N LEU A 22 1.60 4.18 -18.91
CA LEU A 22 1.41 5.62 -19.00
C LEU A 22 2.74 6.39 -19.13
N LEU A 23 3.73 6.08 -18.29
CA LEU A 23 5.00 6.83 -18.23
C LEU A 23 5.69 7.02 -19.60
N PRO A 24 5.79 6.00 -20.48
CA PRO A 24 6.46 6.14 -21.78
C PRO A 24 5.79 7.15 -22.73
N GLN A 25 4.53 7.53 -22.47
CA GLN A 25 3.72 8.39 -23.33
C GLN A 25 3.71 9.86 -22.86
N LEU A 26 4.35 10.17 -21.72
CA LEU A 26 4.28 11.47 -21.08
C LEU A 26 5.49 12.36 -21.41
N ASP A 27 5.26 13.68 -21.42
CA ASP A 27 6.35 14.66 -21.42
C ASP A 27 7.17 14.61 -20.11
N ALA A 28 8.32 15.29 -20.10
CA ALA A 28 9.26 15.23 -18.97
C ALA A 28 8.63 15.66 -17.63
N THR A 29 7.78 16.69 -17.64
CA THR A 29 7.17 17.24 -16.42
C THR A 29 6.12 16.28 -15.88
N ALA A 30 5.24 15.77 -16.74
CA ALA A 30 4.23 14.79 -16.38
C ALA A 30 4.87 13.46 -15.95
N ALA A 31 5.89 12.98 -16.67
CA ALA A 31 6.63 11.76 -16.32
C ALA A 31 7.30 11.86 -14.94
N PHE A 32 7.77 13.05 -14.52
CA PHE A 32 8.27 13.25 -13.16
C PHE A 32 7.15 13.08 -12.11
N LYS A 33 6.02 13.78 -12.30
CA LYS A 33 4.87 13.69 -11.39
C LYS A 33 4.32 12.25 -11.29
N THR A 34 4.28 11.52 -12.40
CA THR A 34 3.83 10.12 -12.44
C THR A 34 4.74 9.20 -11.65
N ARG A 35 6.07 9.41 -11.70
CA ARG A 35 7.01 8.66 -10.83
C ARG A 35 6.76 8.94 -9.35
N VAL A 36 6.54 10.21 -8.99
CA VAL A 36 6.22 10.59 -7.61
C VAL A 36 4.92 9.92 -7.14
N ALA A 37 3.88 9.96 -7.98
CA ALA A 37 2.61 9.32 -7.68
C ALA A 37 2.77 7.79 -7.51
N ALA A 38 3.44 7.11 -8.44
CA ALA A 38 3.66 5.66 -8.34
C ALA A 38 4.44 5.29 -7.07
N ASN A 39 5.45 6.07 -6.69
CA ASN A 39 6.20 5.86 -5.45
C ASN A 39 5.33 6.05 -4.20
N ALA A 40 4.42 7.03 -4.20
CA ALA A 40 3.46 7.23 -3.11
C ALA A 40 2.49 6.03 -3.00
N LEU A 41 2.05 5.47 -4.12
CA LEU A 41 1.23 4.25 -4.13
C LEU A 41 1.98 3.06 -3.53
N ASP A 42 3.28 2.90 -3.81
CA ASP A 42 4.08 1.82 -3.17
C ASP A 42 4.16 1.96 -1.65
N ILE A 43 4.21 3.20 -1.13
CA ILE A 43 4.18 3.46 0.31
C ILE A 43 2.83 3.01 0.88
N ALA A 44 1.73 3.42 0.25
CA ALA A 44 0.39 3.02 0.67
C ALA A 44 0.21 1.48 0.63
N ILE A 45 0.73 0.80 -0.40
CA ILE A 45 0.72 -0.67 -0.48
C ILE A 45 1.48 -1.29 0.70
N ARG A 46 2.66 -0.76 1.05
CA ARG A 46 3.43 -1.25 2.20
C ARG A 46 2.66 -1.06 3.51
N GLU A 47 2.00 0.08 3.71
CA GLU A 47 1.18 0.34 4.89
C GLU A 47 -0.02 -0.62 4.98
N MET A 48 -0.74 -0.81 3.88
CA MET A 48 -1.85 -1.76 3.80
C MET A 48 -1.42 -3.19 4.15
N ARG A 49 -0.23 -3.61 3.70
CA ARG A 49 0.34 -4.93 4.03
C ARG A 49 0.86 -5.03 5.47
N SER A 50 1.30 -3.91 6.04
CA SER A 50 1.87 -3.87 7.40
C SER A 50 0.82 -3.76 8.50
N GLY A 51 -0.36 -3.21 8.20
CA GLY A 51 -1.45 -3.00 9.16
C GLY A 51 -1.74 -4.22 10.05
N PRO A 52 -1.99 -5.42 9.49
CA PRO A 52 -2.29 -6.61 10.30
C PRO A 52 -1.17 -6.99 11.29
N ALA A 53 0.09 -6.89 10.87
CA ALA A 53 1.24 -7.23 11.72
C ALA A 53 1.47 -6.19 12.82
N ILE A 54 1.32 -4.90 12.50
CA ILE A 54 1.41 -3.80 13.47
C ILE A 54 0.28 -3.91 14.50
N HIS A 55 -0.95 -4.18 14.07
CA HIS A 55 -2.08 -4.40 14.98
C HIS A 55 -1.86 -5.60 15.91
N ALA A 56 -1.35 -6.71 15.39
CA ALA A 56 -1.04 -7.88 16.21
C ALA A 56 0.07 -7.61 17.25
N GLN A 57 1.13 -6.90 16.86
CA GLN A 57 2.20 -6.51 17.79
C GLN A 57 1.69 -5.55 18.88
N GLU A 58 0.84 -4.59 18.51
CA GLU A 58 0.28 -3.65 19.48
C GLU A 58 -0.68 -4.34 20.44
N ALA A 59 -1.53 -5.25 19.96
CA ALA A 59 -2.39 -6.06 20.81
C ALA A 59 -1.57 -6.85 21.85
N LEU A 60 -0.49 -7.53 21.42
CA LEU A 60 0.42 -8.25 22.32
C LEU A 60 1.08 -7.32 23.36
N ARG A 61 1.47 -6.11 22.94
CA ARG A 61 2.10 -5.12 23.82
C ARG A 61 1.11 -4.59 24.86
N LEU A 62 -0.14 -4.30 24.44
CA LEU A 62 -1.21 -3.82 25.31
C LEU A 62 -1.64 -4.90 26.31
N THR A 63 -1.83 -6.16 25.87
CA THR A 63 -2.11 -7.29 26.78
C THR A 63 -1.02 -7.41 27.85
N ARG A 64 0.26 -7.31 27.46
CA ARG A 64 1.38 -7.39 28.41
C ARG A 64 1.39 -6.23 29.40
N LEU A 65 1.06 -5.02 28.96
CA LEU A 65 1.08 -3.82 29.79
C LEU A 65 -0.09 -3.79 30.78
N LEU A 66 -1.28 -4.19 30.34
CA LEU A 66 -2.52 -4.10 31.11
C LEU A 66 -2.80 -5.36 31.94
N GLY A 67 -2.13 -6.48 31.62
CA GLY A 67 -2.33 -7.76 32.30
C GLY A 67 -3.70 -8.40 32.02
N GLN A 68 -4.41 -7.91 31.01
CA GLN A 68 -5.70 -8.39 30.55
C GLN A 68 -5.75 -8.27 29.02
N ASP A 69 -6.45 -9.19 28.37
CA ASP A 69 -6.71 -9.08 26.94
C ASP A 69 -7.68 -7.92 26.68
N GLY A 70 -7.42 -7.19 25.58
CA GLY A 70 -8.25 -6.09 25.11
C GLY A 70 -9.49 -6.56 24.36
#